data_AF-A0A137PH59-F1
#
_entry.id   AF-A0A137PH59-F1
#
_cell.length_a   1.000
_cell.length_b   1.000
_cell.length_c   1.000
_cell.angle_alpha   90.00
_cell.angle_beta   90.00
_cell.angle_gamma   90.00
#
_symmetry.space_group_name_H-M   'P 1'
#
loop_
_entity.id
_entity.type
_entity.pdbx_description
1 polymer ?
#
loop_
_entity_poly.entity_id
_entity_poly.type
_entity_poly.pdbx_seq_one_letter_code
_entity_poly.pdbx_strand_id
1 'polypeptide(L)'
;MNIKYQLASLLLSLYVPNLTVNSQANGAGARCMQDMRCPKESPCCNDVGFCGTDAVHCTLNCFPIGSFGDDTCKVPNPCKSTKYDFTSGNVKTAELATFFGDNLDQVDFLTDGTVGKSDEGIVIKMPKGSKGGSRLLSTNFLLYGKVTARMKTGRTGGVVTSFITMSNIKDEIDFEWVGKDVKSVQTNVFYRGQTDYTKGSTNPVNSDTSQNFHDYTIDWSPDSIKWYVDGNLIRTYNKADSLKQGTASYPSTPSRVEIALWNGGSNAAGTREWAGGEVNWDSEDIKKQGYFSAVIASIEFQCSNTPFSNSTKSSGSNTKSSSPSSSGNSNSSAQSFTYPALLTAATAIGTYLLF
;
A
#
# COMPACT_ATOMS: atom_id res chain seq x y z
N MET A 1 20.40 -31.17 -60.83
CA MET A 1 20.06 -30.92 -62.24
C MET A 1 18.81 -30.04 -62.23
N ASN A 2 18.94 -28.82 -62.76
CA ASN A 2 17.90 -27.79 -62.87
C ASN A 2 16.72 -28.23 -63.72
N ILE A 3 15.49 -27.86 -63.34
CA ILE A 3 14.52 -27.31 -64.31
C ILE A 3 13.78 -26.14 -63.65
N LYS A 4 13.94 -24.97 -64.28
CA LYS A 4 13.19 -23.72 -64.07
C LYS A 4 11.83 -23.84 -64.76
N TYR A 5 10.77 -23.28 -64.16
CA TYR A 5 9.65 -22.72 -64.92
C TYR A 5 9.30 -21.33 -64.41
N GLN A 6 9.18 -20.41 -65.38
CA GLN A 6 8.84 -19.00 -65.24
C GLN A 6 7.32 -18.81 -65.14
N LEU A 7 6.96 -17.85 -64.27
CA LEU A 7 5.97 -16.76 -64.43
C LEU A 7 4.66 -17.04 -65.18
N ALA A 8 3.56 -16.96 -64.43
CA ALA A 8 2.31 -16.35 -64.91
C ALA A 8 1.80 -15.40 -63.83
N SER A 9 1.78 -14.12 -64.17
CA SER A 9 1.14 -13.05 -63.39
C SER A 9 -0.37 -13.26 -63.34
N LEU A 10 -0.94 -13.29 -62.13
CA LEU A 10 -2.34 -12.95 -61.92
C LEU A 10 -2.43 -11.92 -60.80
N LEU A 11 -2.64 -10.67 -61.20
CA LEU A 11 -3.08 -9.59 -60.32
C LEU A 11 -4.47 -9.94 -59.81
N LEU A 12 -4.55 -10.51 -58.61
CA LEU A 12 -5.78 -10.53 -57.82
C LEU A 12 -5.68 -9.41 -56.80
N SER A 13 -6.40 -8.33 -57.06
CA SER A 13 -6.64 -7.24 -56.13
C SER A 13 -7.27 -7.80 -54.85
N LEU A 14 -6.46 -7.92 -53.79
CA LEU A 14 -6.98 -8.11 -52.44
C LEU A 14 -7.73 -6.83 -52.07
N TYR A 15 -9.05 -6.88 -52.24
CA TYR A 15 -9.96 -5.97 -51.59
C TYR A 15 -9.82 -6.23 -50.09
N VAL A 16 -8.98 -5.44 -49.42
CA VAL A 16 -8.97 -5.37 -47.96
C VAL A 16 -10.23 -4.60 -47.61
N PRO A 17 -11.28 -5.24 -47.06
CA PRO A 17 -12.33 -4.44 -46.47
C PRO A 17 -11.65 -3.61 -45.38
N ASN A 18 -11.79 -2.28 -45.48
CA ASN A 18 -11.56 -1.39 -44.36
C ASN A 18 -12.47 -1.84 -43.22
N LEU A 19 -11.98 -2.79 -42.42
CA LEU A 19 -12.41 -2.96 -41.06
C LEU A 19 -11.93 -1.68 -40.38
N THR A 20 -12.81 -0.68 -40.36
CA THR A 20 -12.82 0.29 -39.29
C THR A 20 -12.76 -0.53 -38.01
N VAL A 21 -11.59 -0.57 -37.40
CA VAL A 21 -11.45 -0.97 -36.01
C VAL A 21 -12.27 0.07 -35.26
N ASN A 22 -13.54 -0.25 -35.02
CA ASN A 22 -14.29 0.34 -33.95
C ASN A 22 -13.46 0.03 -32.70
N SER A 23 -12.67 1.01 -32.28
CA SER A 23 -12.10 1.06 -30.95
C SER A 23 -13.28 1.20 -29.99
N GLN A 24 -13.98 0.10 -29.73
CA GLN A 24 -14.65 -0.06 -28.46
C GLN A 24 -13.54 -0.27 -27.42
N ALA A 25 -12.94 0.86 -27.03
CA ALA A 25 -12.20 0.97 -25.79
C ALA A 25 -13.22 0.79 -24.67
N ASN A 26 -13.41 -0.46 -24.25
CA ASN A 26 -14.09 -0.76 -23.00
C ASN A 26 -13.23 -0.20 -21.85
N GLY A 27 -13.63 0.95 -21.33
CA GLY A 27 -13.61 1.23 -19.89
C GLY A 27 -12.28 1.55 -19.19
N ALA A 28 -11.20 1.93 -19.87
CA ALA A 28 -10.06 2.52 -19.18
C ALA A 28 -10.23 4.05 -19.15
N GLY A 29 -10.62 4.61 -17.99
CA GLY A 29 -10.73 6.05 -17.78
C GLY A 29 -9.43 6.81 -18.07
N ALA A 30 -9.48 8.15 -18.09
CA ALA A 30 -8.29 8.98 -18.27
C ALA A 30 -7.18 8.60 -17.28
N ARG A 31 -5.90 8.77 -17.65
CA ARG A 31 -4.77 8.49 -16.75
C ARG A 31 -4.56 9.64 -15.78
N CYS A 32 -4.00 9.32 -14.62
CA CYS A 32 -3.59 10.30 -13.62
C CYS A 32 -2.34 9.84 -12.86
N MET A 33 -1.57 10.81 -12.37
CA MET A 33 -0.36 10.64 -11.57
C MET A 33 -0.03 11.97 -10.87
N GLN A 34 1.09 12.05 -10.15
CA GLN A 34 1.45 13.22 -9.33
C GLN A 34 1.48 14.54 -10.11
N ASP A 35 1.86 14.51 -11.38
CA ASP A 35 1.96 15.64 -12.30
C ASP A 35 0.85 15.65 -13.38
N MET A 36 -0.10 14.72 -13.31
CA MET A 36 -1.22 14.60 -14.26
C MET A 36 -2.53 14.44 -13.50
N ARG A 37 -3.29 15.53 -13.41
CA ARG A 37 -4.58 15.52 -12.71
C ARG A 37 -5.72 14.99 -13.57
N CYS A 38 -6.66 14.34 -12.92
CA CYS A 38 -7.92 13.93 -13.54
C CYS A 38 -8.76 15.12 -14.01
N PRO A 39 -9.58 14.95 -15.07
CA PRO A 39 -10.52 15.96 -15.52
C PRO A 39 -11.74 16.04 -14.59
N LYS A 40 -12.52 17.13 -14.69
CA LYS A 40 -13.67 17.39 -13.79
C LYS A 40 -14.75 16.31 -13.91
N GLU A 41 -14.91 15.72 -15.08
CA GLU A 41 -15.93 14.74 -15.42
C GLU A 41 -15.65 13.35 -14.82
N SER A 42 -14.39 13.07 -14.49
CA SER A 42 -13.94 11.86 -13.80
C SER A 42 -12.88 12.22 -12.75
N PRO A 43 -13.28 12.91 -11.67
CA PRO A 43 -12.36 13.75 -10.90
C PRO A 43 -11.43 12.95 -9.99
N CYS A 44 -11.76 11.72 -9.63
CA CYS A 44 -11.01 10.93 -8.65
C CYS A 44 -9.96 10.08 -9.34
N CYS A 45 -8.70 10.27 -8.96
CA CYS A 45 -7.60 9.40 -9.35
C CYS A 45 -7.51 8.23 -8.39
N ASN A 46 -7.48 6.98 -8.86
CA ASN A 46 -7.17 5.84 -8.00
C ASN A 46 -5.65 5.62 -7.87
N ASP A 47 -5.25 4.77 -6.93
CA ASP A 47 -3.86 4.44 -6.62
C ASP A 47 -3.13 3.65 -7.71
N VAL A 48 -3.84 3.20 -8.76
CA VAL A 48 -3.30 2.56 -9.98
C VAL A 48 -3.28 3.50 -11.19
N GLY A 49 -3.59 4.79 -11.00
CA GLY A 49 -3.36 5.85 -11.99
C GLY A 49 -4.44 5.99 -13.06
N PHE A 50 -5.70 5.73 -12.70
CA PHE A 50 -6.87 5.95 -13.55
C PHE A 50 -7.89 6.87 -12.89
N CYS A 51 -8.57 7.65 -13.72
CA CYS A 51 -9.61 8.60 -13.35
C CYS A 51 -11.01 7.97 -13.41
N GLY A 52 -11.82 8.23 -12.40
CA GLY A 52 -13.19 7.75 -12.32
C GLY A 52 -14.10 8.60 -11.43
N THR A 53 -15.35 8.19 -11.34
CA THR A 53 -16.41 8.83 -10.54
C THR A 53 -16.99 7.90 -9.47
N ASP A 54 -16.69 6.60 -9.55
CA ASP A 54 -17.24 5.60 -8.64
C ASP A 54 -16.54 5.63 -7.27
N ALA A 55 -17.13 4.92 -6.31
CA ALA A 55 -16.60 4.89 -4.95
C ALA A 55 -15.23 4.17 -4.87
N VAL A 56 -14.89 3.24 -5.78
CA VAL A 56 -13.54 2.63 -5.82
C VAL A 56 -12.48 3.70 -6.10
N HIS A 57 -12.76 4.61 -7.04
CA HIS A 57 -11.85 5.71 -7.36
C HIS A 57 -11.85 6.80 -6.30
N CYS A 58 -13.01 7.12 -5.73
CA CYS A 58 -13.17 8.30 -4.88
C CYS A 58 -13.05 8.05 -3.37
N THR A 59 -12.94 6.79 -2.91
CA THR A 59 -12.87 6.46 -1.46
C THR A 59 -11.54 5.81 -1.10
N LEU A 60 -11.52 4.50 -0.83
CA LEU A 60 -10.42 3.76 -0.22
C LEU A 60 -9.08 3.94 -0.93
N ASN A 61 -9.08 4.00 -2.26
CA ASN A 61 -7.87 4.05 -3.08
C ASN A 61 -7.70 5.39 -3.80
N CYS A 62 -8.40 6.44 -3.36
CA CYS A 62 -8.32 7.75 -4.01
C CYS A 62 -6.97 8.41 -3.74
N PHE A 63 -6.20 8.66 -4.79
CA PHE A 63 -4.95 9.40 -4.80
C PHE A 63 -5.23 10.91 -4.96
N PRO A 64 -5.17 11.70 -3.88
CA PRO A 64 -5.61 13.10 -3.91
C PRO A 64 -4.75 14.00 -4.79
N ILE A 65 -3.46 13.71 -4.91
CA ILE A 65 -2.53 14.58 -5.67
C ILE A 65 -2.83 14.55 -7.17
N GLY A 66 -3.16 13.36 -7.71
CA GLY A 66 -3.57 13.17 -9.11
C GLY A 66 -5.06 13.40 -9.36
N SER A 67 -5.86 13.72 -8.33
CA SER A 67 -7.28 14.02 -8.49
C SER A 67 -7.50 15.47 -8.96
N PHE A 68 -8.67 15.76 -9.52
CA PHE A 68 -9.01 17.07 -10.11
C PHE A 68 -8.82 18.22 -9.10
N GLY A 69 -9.35 18.05 -7.89
CA GLY A 69 -9.25 19.01 -6.79
C GLY A 69 -8.85 18.36 -5.46
N ASP A 70 -8.34 19.18 -4.55
CA ASP A 70 -7.82 18.74 -3.26
C ASP A 70 -8.93 18.16 -2.34
N ASP A 71 -10.21 18.45 -2.63
CA ASP A 71 -11.40 17.97 -1.92
C ASP A 71 -12.14 16.83 -2.64
N THR A 72 -11.58 16.31 -3.73
CA THR A 72 -12.22 15.31 -4.57
C THR A 72 -12.23 13.92 -3.93
N CYS A 73 -11.15 13.55 -3.25
CA CYS A 73 -11.11 12.30 -2.51
C CYS A 73 -12.00 12.39 -1.27
N LYS A 74 -12.95 11.47 -1.15
CA LYS A 74 -13.73 11.34 0.06
C LYS A 74 -12.81 10.93 1.19
N VAL A 75 -12.99 11.61 2.33
CA VAL A 75 -12.29 11.28 3.56
C VAL A 75 -12.59 9.83 3.91
N PRO A 76 -11.55 8.99 4.12
CA PRO A 76 -11.78 7.63 4.53
C PRO A 76 -12.44 7.56 5.92
N ASN A 77 -13.11 6.46 6.22
CA ASN A 77 -13.72 6.26 7.52
C ASN A 77 -12.68 6.39 8.64
N PRO A 78 -12.92 7.21 9.67
CA PRO A 78 -11.97 7.39 10.76
C PRO A 78 -11.88 6.13 11.61
N CYS A 79 -10.72 5.96 12.23
CA CYS A 79 -10.42 4.89 13.17
C CYS A 79 -11.47 4.81 14.28
N LYS A 80 -11.82 3.58 14.66
CA LYS A 80 -12.67 3.29 15.82
C LYS A 80 -11.86 2.47 16.81
N SER A 81 -11.73 2.94 18.05
CA SER A 81 -10.98 2.19 19.07
C SER A 81 -11.73 0.92 19.39
N THR A 82 -11.17 -0.22 19.00
CA THR A 82 -11.82 -1.52 19.09
C THR A 82 -10.81 -2.64 18.92
N LYS A 83 -11.15 -3.82 19.43
CA LYS A 83 -10.41 -5.06 19.20
C LYS A 83 -11.22 -5.97 18.29
N TYR A 84 -10.66 -6.26 17.13
CA TYR A 84 -11.18 -7.25 16.20
C TYR A 84 -10.57 -8.60 16.53
N ASP A 85 -11.34 -9.45 17.21
CA ASP A 85 -10.98 -10.82 17.52
C ASP A 85 -11.46 -11.77 16.41
N PHE A 86 -10.53 -12.26 15.59
CA PHE A 86 -10.84 -13.13 14.45
C PHE A 86 -11.18 -14.56 14.86
N THR A 87 -10.94 -14.95 16.12
CA THR A 87 -11.35 -16.26 16.65
C THR A 87 -12.84 -16.31 17.01
N SER A 88 -13.46 -15.15 17.24
CA SER A 88 -14.87 -15.02 17.64
C SER A 88 -15.87 -15.20 16.49
N GLY A 89 -15.42 -15.08 15.24
CA GLY A 89 -16.29 -15.12 14.06
C GLY A 89 -17.10 -13.83 13.77
N ASN A 90 -17.03 -12.81 14.63
CA ASN A 90 -17.86 -11.60 14.51
C ASN A 90 -17.29 -10.52 13.59
N VAL A 91 -16.05 -10.67 13.12
CA VAL A 91 -15.40 -9.69 12.25
C VAL A 91 -15.90 -9.84 10.82
N LYS A 92 -16.39 -8.73 10.24
CA LYS A 92 -16.99 -8.73 8.90
C LYS A 92 -15.93 -8.45 7.84
N THR A 93 -15.84 -9.35 6.86
CA THR A 93 -14.88 -9.25 5.75
C THR A 93 -15.60 -9.21 4.41
N ALA A 94 -15.05 -8.49 3.43
CA ALA A 94 -15.48 -8.54 2.04
C ALA A 94 -14.28 -8.68 1.10
N GLU A 95 -14.48 -9.27 -0.09
CA GLU A 95 -13.41 -9.38 -1.08
C GLU A 95 -13.17 -8.05 -1.78
N LEU A 96 -11.91 -7.58 -1.80
CA LEU A 96 -11.54 -6.32 -2.45
C LEU A 96 -11.95 -6.28 -3.93
N ALA A 97 -11.82 -7.42 -4.64
CA ALA A 97 -12.14 -7.52 -6.07
C ALA A 97 -13.62 -7.26 -6.40
N THR A 98 -14.52 -7.43 -5.43
CA THR A 98 -15.97 -7.23 -5.61
C THR A 98 -16.49 -6.08 -4.73
N PHE A 99 -15.61 -5.39 -4.02
CA PHE A 99 -15.98 -4.31 -3.12
C PHE A 99 -15.96 -2.96 -3.86
N PHE A 100 -17.14 -2.44 -4.18
CA PHE A 100 -17.27 -1.18 -4.93
C PHE A 100 -17.31 0.07 -4.05
N GLY A 101 -17.09 -0.04 -2.74
CA GLY A 101 -17.19 1.06 -1.79
C GLY A 101 -18.58 1.23 -1.17
N ASP A 102 -19.56 0.45 -1.63
CA ASP A 102 -20.90 0.42 -1.05
C ASP A 102 -20.85 -0.27 0.33
N ASN A 103 -21.45 0.36 1.34
CA ASN A 103 -21.50 -0.15 2.72
C ASN A 103 -20.16 -0.25 3.46
N LEU A 104 -19.25 0.72 3.26
CA LEU A 104 -18.01 0.85 4.05
C LEU A 104 -18.21 0.76 5.57
N ASP A 105 -19.37 1.19 6.09
CA ASP A 105 -19.69 1.11 7.52
C ASP A 105 -20.09 -0.29 8.00
N GLN A 106 -20.30 -1.25 7.10
CA GLN A 106 -20.72 -2.61 7.41
C GLN A 106 -19.61 -3.65 7.25
N VAL A 107 -18.45 -3.26 6.73
CA VAL A 107 -17.30 -4.14 6.48
C VAL A 107 -16.13 -3.64 7.32
N ASP A 108 -15.53 -4.51 8.14
CA ASP A 108 -14.40 -4.16 9.00
C ASP A 108 -13.06 -4.27 8.24
N PHE A 109 -12.93 -5.32 7.42
CA PHE A 109 -11.73 -5.59 6.64
C PHE A 109 -12.05 -6.06 5.22
N LEU A 110 -11.15 -5.74 4.29
CA LEU A 110 -11.14 -6.30 2.94
C LEU A 110 -10.11 -7.41 2.83
N THR A 111 -10.41 -8.43 2.06
CA THR A 111 -9.49 -9.53 1.73
C THR A 111 -9.13 -9.48 0.26
N ASP A 112 -7.86 -9.72 -0.06
CA ASP A 112 -7.37 -9.85 -1.43
C ASP A 112 -6.44 -11.07 -1.53
N GLY A 113 -6.52 -11.77 -2.65
CA GLY A 113 -5.90 -13.09 -2.82
C GLY A 113 -6.60 -14.20 -2.03
N THR A 114 -5.82 -15.15 -1.52
CA THR A 114 -6.31 -16.34 -0.80
C THR A 114 -6.27 -16.12 0.71
N VAL A 115 -7.42 -15.82 1.30
CA VAL A 115 -7.59 -15.66 2.74
C VAL A 115 -8.59 -16.69 3.27
N GLY A 116 -8.21 -17.40 4.33
CA GLY A 116 -9.05 -18.41 4.98
C GLY A 116 -9.26 -18.10 6.47
N LYS A 117 -9.92 -19.03 7.17
CA LYS A 117 -10.14 -18.99 8.61
C LYS A 117 -9.64 -20.30 9.25
N SER A 118 -9.23 -20.21 10.51
CA SER A 118 -8.97 -21.34 11.42
C SER A 118 -9.44 -20.97 12.82
N ASP A 119 -9.38 -21.91 13.75
CA ASP A 119 -9.70 -21.66 15.17
C ASP A 119 -8.71 -20.66 15.81
N GLU A 120 -7.55 -20.43 15.19
CA GLU A 120 -6.54 -19.47 15.63
C GLU A 120 -6.72 -18.07 15.00
N GLY A 121 -7.68 -17.89 14.08
CA GLY A 121 -8.01 -16.61 13.46
C GLY A 121 -8.02 -16.61 11.93
N ILE A 122 -7.68 -15.49 11.31
CA ILE A 122 -7.56 -15.36 9.85
C ILE A 122 -6.24 -15.97 9.39
N VAL A 123 -6.29 -16.73 8.30
CA VAL A 123 -5.11 -17.35 7.67
C VAL A 123 -4.88 -16.71 6.30
N ILE A 124 -3.86 -15.88 6.19
CA ILE A 124 -3.41 -15.34 4.89
C ILE A 124 -2.53 -16.39 4.24
N LYS A 125 -2.87 -16.82 3.02
CA LYS A 125 -2.22 -17.94 2.33
C LYS A 125 -1.49 -17.50 1.08
N MET A 126 -0.39 -18.20 0.79
CA MET A 126 0.32 -18.12 -0.48
C MET A 126 0.43 -19.54 -1.06
N PRO A 127 -0.52 -19.95 -1.93
CA PRO A 127 -0.53 -21.25 -2.58
C PRO A 127 0.74 -21.55 -3.41
N LYS A 128 1.01 -22.85 -3.65
CA LYS A 128 2.15 -23.28 -4.47
C LYS A 128 2.16 -22.57 -5.83
N GLY A 129 3.28 -21.93 -6.16
CA GLY A 129 3.49 -21.27 -7.46
C GLY A 129 3.00 -19.82 -7.55
N SER A 130 2.44 -19.25 -6.47
CA SER A 130 2.03 -17.84 -6.43
C SER A 130 3.17 -16.90 -6.78
N LYS A 131 2.90 -15.93 -7.67
CA LYS A 131 3.83 -14.85 -8.04
C LYS A 131 3.64 -13.59 -7.21
N GLY A 132 2.42 -13.35 -6.72
CA GLY A 132 2.09 -12.29 -5.77
C GLY A 132 1.82 -12.83 -4.37
N GLY A 133 1.02 -12.10 -3.60
CA GLY A 133 0.62 -12.45 -2.25
C GLY A 133 -0.88 -12.36 -1.99
N SER A 134 -1.26 -12.48 -0.73
CA SER A 134 -2.61 -12.26 -0.23
C SER A 134 -2.55 -11.26 0.93
N ARG A 135 -3.64 -10.54 1.17
CA ARG A 135 -3.67 -9.46 2.17
C ARG A 135 -5.03 -9.29 2.84
N LEU A 136 -4.99 -8.74 4.04
CA LEU A 136 -6.11 -8.26 4.83
C LEU A 136 -5.92 -6.75 5.04
N LEU A 137 -6.91 -5.94 4.67
CA LEU A 137 -6.85 -4.48 4.72
C LEU A 137 -7.96 -3.94 5.62
N SER A 138 -7.68 -2.99 6.52
CA SER A 138 -8.74 -2.32 7.28
C SER A 138 -9.54 -1.37 6.38
N THR A 139 -10.85 -1.27 6.61
CA THR A 139 -11.70 -0.26 5.93
C THR A 139 -11.63 1.11 6.61
N ASN A 140 -11.36 1.12 7.92
CA ASN A 140 -11.10 2.34 8.69
C ASN A 140 -9.62 2.74 8.60
N PHE A 141 -9.37 4.03 8.57
CA PHE A 141 -8.03 4.63 8.52
C PHE A 141 -7.63 5.12 9.89
N LEU A 142 -6.36 5.00 10.23
CA LEU A 142 -5.71 5.51 11.43
C LEU A 142 -4.93 6.77 11.07
N LEU A 143 -5.06 7.83 11.86
CA LEU A 143 -4.11 8.95 11.87
C LEU A 143 -3.68 9.16 13.32
N TYR A 144 -2.49 8.64 13.65
CA TYR A 144 -1.98 8.52 15.01
C TYR A 144 -2.83 7.61 15.92
N GLY A 145 -2.23 7.21 17.05
CA GLY A 145 -2.76 6.19 17.95
C GLY A 145 -1.92 4.93 17.90
N LYS A 146 -2.46 3.83 18.43
CA LYS A 146 -1.81 2.52 18.42
C LYS A 146 -2.59 1.53 17.59
N VAL A 147 -1.87 0.68 16.88
CA VAL A 147 -2.42 -0.55 16.31
C VAL A 147 -1.55 -1.72 16.75
N THR A 148 -2.19 -2.74 17.30
CA THR A 148 -1.54 -3.98 17.75
C THR A 148 -2.11 -5.16 16.99
N ALA A 149 -1.25 -5.93 16.31
CA ALA A 149 -1.63 -7.19 15.68
C ALA A 149 -1.05 -8.37 16.47
N ARG A 150 -1.92 -9.32 16.84
CA ARG A 150 -1.51 -10.61 17.41
C ARG A 150 -1.42 -11.64 16.30
N MET A 151 -0.21 -12.04 15.91
CA MET A 151 -0.02 -12.87 14.72
C MET A 151 1.19 -13.82 14.77
N LYS A 152 1.14 -14.85 13.93
CA LYS A 152 2.26 -15.70 13.50
C LYS A 152 2.60 -15.36 12.04
N THR A 153 3.87 -15.46 11.68
CA THR A 153 4.38 -15.06 10.36
C THR A 153 4.67 -16.26 9.48
N GLY A 154 4.88 -16.02 8.18
CA GLY A 154 5.45 -17.02 7.29
C GLY A 154 6.91 -17.35 7.63
N ARG A 155 7.36 -18.51 7.15
CA ARG A 155 8.76 -18.95 7.17
C ARG A 155 9.18 -19.40 5.77
N THR A 156 10.48 -19.60 5.57
CA THR A 156 11.16 -19.92 4.30
C THR A 156 11.68 -18.67 3.58
N GLY A 157 12.90 -18.76 3.03
CA GLY A 157 13.44 -17.71 2.16
C GLY A 157 12.53 -17.43 0.96
N GLY A 158 12.45 -16.16 0.57
CA GLY A 158 11.55 -15.66 -0.46
C GLY A 158 10.12 -15.41 0.01
N VAL A 159 9.69 -15.95 1.15
CA VAL A 159 8.38 -15.71 1.76
C VAL A 159 8.49 -14.53 2.71
N VAL A 160 7.67 -13.51 2.53
CA VAL A 160 7.68 -12.32 3.37
C VAL A 160 6.30 -12.09 3.96
N THR A 161 6.25 -11.74 5.24
CA THR A 161 5.03 -11.28 5.92
C THR A 161 5.19 -9.81 6.23
N SER A 162 4.13 -9.02 6.07
CA SER A 162 4.12 -7.59 6.40
C SER A 162 2.95 -7.24 7.31
N PHE A 163 3.17 -6.25 8.17
CA PHE A 163 2.13 -5.56 8.93
C PHE A 163 2.46 -4.07 8.88
N ILE A 164 1.68 -3.33 8.09
CA ILE A 164 1.98 -1.95 7.74
C ILE A 164 0.80 -1.02 8.00
N THR A 165 1.09 0.26 8.14
CA THR A 165 0.12 1.32 7.83
C THR A 165 0.44 1.90 6.46
N MET A 166 -0.56 2.13 5.61
CA MET A 166 -0.39 2.70 4.27
C MET A 166 -1.42 3.80 4.00
N SER A 167 -0.98 5.00 3.66
CA SER A 167 -1.86 6.08 3.22
C SER A 167 -2.02 6.09 1.69
N ASN A 168 -3.04 6.80 1.22
CA ASN A 168 -3.26 6.94 -0.23
C ASN A 168 -2.18 7.76 -0.94
N ILE A 169 -1.37 8.52 -0.19
CA ILE A 169 -0.19 9.21 -0.74
C ILE A 169 1.11 8.48 -0.44
N LYS A 170 1.05 7.24 0.07
CA LYS A 170 2.20 6.36 0.33
C LYS A 170 3.14 6.81 1.47
N ASP A 171 2.61 7.54 2.47
CA ASP A 171 3.18 7.46 3.81
C ASP A 171 2.97 6.04 4.36
N GLU A 172 4.03 5.45 4.92
CA GLU A 172 4.07 4.04 5.28
C GLU A 172 4.94 3.79 6.53
N ILE A 173 4.52 2.84 7.37
CA ILE A 173 5.16 2.44 8.63
C ILE A 173 5.08 0.92 8.73
N ASP A 174 6.24 0.27 8.88
CA ASP A 174 6.33 -1.17 8.62
C ASP A 174 6.79 -1.98 9.83
N PHE A 175 6.19 -3.17 9.94
CA PHE A 175 6.88 -4.39 10.35
C PHE A 175 6.96 -5.35 9.14
N GLU A 176 8.14 -5.92 8.92
CA GLU A 176 8.40 -6.89 7.85
C GLU A 176 9.17 -8.10 8.40
N TRP A 177 8.70 -9.31 8.10
CA TRP A 177 9.39 -10.56 8.44
C TRP A 177 9.80 -11.27 7.17
N VAL A 178 11.12 -11.41 7.00
CA VAL A 178 11.68 -12.22 5.92
C VAL A 178 11.81 -13.64 6.43
N GLY A 179 11.05 -14.58 5.86
CA GLY A 179 10.93 -15.95 6.35
C GLY A 179 12.23 -16.76 6.40
N LYS A 180 13.34 -16.23 5.84
CA LYS A 180 14.69 -16.78 6.02
C LYS A 180 15.21 -16.66 7.46
N ASP A 181 14.68 -15.72 8.24
CA ASP A 181 15.01 -15.50 9.65
C ASP A 181 13.73 -15.33 10.47
N VAL A 182 13.36 -16.39 11.18
CA VAL A 182 12.15 -16.46 12.01
C VAL A 182 12.34 -15.90 13.42
N LYS A 183 13.49 -15.31 13.74
CA LYS A 183 13.79 -14.72 15.05
C LYS A 183 14.11 -13.23 14.97
N SER A 184 13.78 -12.59 13.87
CA SER A 184 13.90 -11.15 13.73
C SER A 184 12.70 -10.54 13.02
N VAL A 185 12.55 -9.23 13.23
CA VAL A 185 11.59 -8.39 12.53
C VAL A 185 12.30 -7.13 12.03
N GLN A 186 11.99 -6.73 10.82
CA GLN A 186 12.44 -5.47 10.25
C GLN A 186 11.38 -4.40 10.47
N THR A 187 11.82 -3.17 10.72
CA THR A 187 10.96 -2.00 10.84
C THR A 187 11.43 -0.95 9.84
N ASN A 188 10.50 -0.23 9.23
CA ASN A 188 10.85 0.83 8.29
C ASN A 188 9.79 1.94 8.24
N VAL A 189 10.15 3.05 7.59
CA VAL A 189 9.29 4.21 7.39
C VAL A 189 9.54 4.78 6.01
N PHE A 190 8.48 4.90 5.21
CA PHE A 190 8.52 5.62 3.94
C PHE A 190 7.61 6.85 4.01
N TYR A 191 8.04 7.91 3.33
CA TYR A 191 7.32 9.19 3.29
C TYR A 191 6.95 9.48 1.85
N ARG A 192 5.64 9.56 1.59
CA ARG A 192 5.07 9.88 0.28
C ARG A 192 5.63 9.04 -0.88
N GLY A 193 5.81 7.74 -0.66
CA GLY A 193 6.27 6.78 -1.68
C GLY A 193 7.76 6.88 -2.00
N GLN A 194 8.53 7.69 -1.27
CA GLN A 194 9.97 7.76 -1.42
C GLN A 194 10.62 6.60 -0.68
N THR A 195 11.27 5.71 -1.44
CA THR A 195 11.99 4.56 -0.91
C THR A 195 13.36 4.99 -0.38
N ASP A 196 13.49 5.08 0.95
CA ASP A 196 14.75 5.29 1.65
C ASP A 196 15.03 4.11 2.57
N TYR A 197 15.68 3.09 2.02
CA TYR A 197 15.99 1.85 2.74
C TYR A 197 17.01 2.05 3.88
N THR A 198 17.67 3.22 3.96
CA THR A 198 18.61 3.52 5.07
C THR A 198 17.89 3.73 6.40
N LYS A 199 16.57 3.90 6.37
CA LYS A 199 15.71 4.00 7.56
C LYS A 199 15.28 2.63 8.11
N GLY A 200 15.65 1.53 7.46
CA GLY A 200 15.35 0.18 7.94
C GLY A 200 16.12 -0.18 9.21
N SER A 201 15.53 -1.01 10.08
CA SER A 201 16.21 -1.58 11.24
C SER A 201 15.71 -2.99 11.53
N THR A 202 16.64 -3.93 11.74
CA THR A 202 16.35 -5.31 12.12
C THR A 202 16.45 -5.49 13.63
N ASN A 203 15.44 -6.11 14.23
CA ASN A 203 15.30 -6.25 15.68
C ASN A 203 15.06 -7.72 16.03
N PRO A 204 15.67 -8.25 17.11
CA PRO A 204 15.46 -9.63 17.52
C PRO A 204 14.06 -9.84 18.10
N VAL A 205 13.53 -11.05 17.92
CA VAL A 205 12.31 -11.54 18.57
C VAL A 205 12.68 -12.76 19.44
N ASN A 206 12.08 -12.85 20.62
CA ASN A 206 12.50 -13.80 21.64
C ASN A 206 12.20 -15.28 21.30
N SER A 207 11.33 -15.53 20.32
CA SER A 207 11.01 -16.88 19.83
C SER A 207 10.72 -16.91 18.33
N ASP A 208 10.56 -18.12 17.79
CA ASP A 208 10.21 -18.33 16.39
C ASP A 208 8.83 -17.72 16.07
N THR A 209 8.83 -16.68 15.23
CA THR A 209 7.64 -15.91 14.85
C THR A 209 6.66 -16.69 13.97
N SER A 210 7.11 -17.79 13.36
CA SER A 210 6.25 -18.66 12.55
C SER A 210 5.49 -19.69 13.40
N GLN A 211 5.98 -20.00 14.59
CA GLN A 211 5.38 -20.99 15.49
C GLN A 211 4.60 -20.33 16.64
N ASN A 212 5.04 -19.15 17.10
CA ASN A 212 4.50 -18.50 18.30
C ASN A 212 3.76 -17.20 17.95
N PHE A 213 2.63 -16.98 18.62
CA PHE A 213 1.95 -15.70 18.56
C PHE A 213 2.74 -14.63 19.32
N HIS A 214 2.92 -13.50 18.68
CA HIS A 214 3.48 -12.30 19.27
C HIS A 214 2.53 -11.13 19.06
N ASP A 215 2.58 -10.16 19.96
CA ASP A 215 1.85 -8.90 19.83
C ASP A 215 2.79 -7.83 19.27
N TYR A 216 2.56 -7.42 18.01
CA TYR A 216 3.33 -6.38 17.34
C TYR A 216 2.55 -5.08 17.35
N THR A 217 3.13 -4.02 17.90
CA THR A 217 2.44 -2.73 18.07
C THR A 217 3.18 -1.62 17.37
N ILE A 218 2.46 -0.85 16.55
CA ILE A 218 2.87 0.46 16.05
C ILE A 218 2.16 1.51 16.91
N ASP A 219 2.92 2.35 17.60
CA ASP A 219 2.46 3.48 18.39
C ASP A 219 2.92 4.77 17.70
N TRP A 220 1.98 5.43 17.03
CA TRP A 220 2.25 6.53 16.12
C TRP A 220 1.66 7.82 16.67
N SER A 221 2.49 8.83 16.79
CA SER A 221 2.14 10.17 17.27
C SER A 221 2.60 11.24 16.27
N PRO A 222 2.23 12.51 16.42
CA PRO A 222 2.73 13.58 15.54
C PRO A 222 4.27 13.75 15.53
N ASP A 223 4.95 13.28 16.58
CA ASP A 223 6.38 13.55 16.80
C ASP A 223 7.26 12.29 16.81
N SER A 224 6.67 11.10 17.03
CA SER A 224 7.43 9.85 17.09
C SER A 224 6.61 8.64 16.67
N ILE A 225 7.28 7.66 16.05
CA ILE A 225 6.78 6.31 15.83
C ILE A 225 7.56 5.38 16.74
N LYS A 226 6.85 4.50 17.45
CA LYS A 226 7.44 3.50 18.33
C LYS A 226 6.93 2.12 17.95
N TRP A 227 7.84 1.15 17.91
CA TRP A 227 7.52 -0.24 17.63
C TRP A 227 7.72 -1.08 18.89
N TYR A 228 6.76 -1.94 19.18
CA TYR A 228 6.83 -2.87 20.31
C TYR A 228 6.62 -4.31 19.85
N VAL A 229 7.30 -5.24 20.53
CA VAL A 229 7.08 -6.68 20.42
C VAL A 229 6.79 -7.21 21.83
N ASP A 230 5.62 -7.81 22.01
CA ASP A 230 5.13 -8.32 23.31
C ASP A 230 5.21 -7.26 24.42
N GLY A 231 4.86 -6.01 24.07
CA GLY A 231 4.92 -4.86 24.99
C GLY A 231 6.31 -4.27 25.21
N ASN A 232 7.38 -4.88 24.69
CA ASN A 232 8.74 -4.35 24.80
C ASN A 232 9.04 -3.38 23.67
N LEU A 233 9.47 -2.15 23.99
CA LEU A 233 9.89 -1.16 22.99
C LEU A 233 11.17 -1.64 22.30
N ILE A 234 11.11 -1.86 20.99
CA ILE A 234 12.27 -2.28 20.19
C ILE A 234 12.88 -1.14 19.39
N ARG A 235 12.10 -0.11 19.05
CA ARG A 235 12.55 1.01 18.23
C ARG A 235 11.73 2.27 18.47
N THR A 236 12.40 3.43 18.41
CA THR A 236 11.78 4.75 18.28
C THR A 236 12.31 5.45 17.03
N TYR A 237 11.46 6.13 16.28
CA TYR A 237 11.80 7.01 15.17
C TYR A 237 11.20 8.39 15.42
N ASN A 238 12.03 9.40 15.63
CA ASN A 238 11.54 10.76 15.91
C ASN A 238 11.43 11.55 14.61
N LYS A 239 10.36 12.33 14.49
CA LYS A 239 10.17 13.28 13.37
C LYS A 239 11.34 14.26 13.24
N ALA A 240 11.93 14.67 14.36
CA ALA A 240 13.10 15.55 14.35
C ALA A 240 14.31 14.94 13.62
N ASP A 241 14.46 13.61 13.66
CA ASP A 241 15.57 12.90 13.02
C ASP A 241 15.41 12.83 11.49
N SER A 242 14.23 13.16 10.97
CA SER A 242 13.94 13.20 9.53
C SER A 242 13.97 14.61 8.93
N LEU A 243 14.30 15.63 9.73
CA LEU A 243 14.42 17.01 9.28
C LEU A 243 15.61 17.19 8.34
N LYS A 244 15.31 17.57 7.09
CA LYS A 244 16.30 18.02 6.11
C LYS A 244 15.84 19.33 5.51
N GLN A 245 16.67 20.37 5.60
CA GLN A 245 16.39 21.71 5.06
C GLN A 245 15.02 22.27 5.48
N GLY A 246 14.62 22.06 6.74
CA GLY A 246 13.34 22.55 7.29
C GLY A 246 12.12 21.68 6.96
N THR A 247 12.28 20.59 6.19
CA THR A 247 11.20 19.64 5.89
C THR A 247 11.44 18.31 6.60
N ALA A 248 10.46 17.83 7.35
CA ALA A 248 10.50 16.50 7.95
C ALA A 248 9.90 15.47 7.00
N SER A 249 10.66 14.43 6.64
CA SER A 249 10.13 13.26 5.93
C SER A 249 9.54 12.27 6.94
N TYR A 250 8.30 12.52 7.35
CA TYR A 250 7.63 11.79 8.43
C TYR A 250 6.17 11.49 8.07
N PRO A 251 5.70 10.23 8.22
CA PRO A 251 4.30 9.85 8.00
C PRO A 251 3.33 10.70 8.80
N SER A 252 2.41 11.37 8.10
CA SER A 252 1.47 12.30 8.75
C SER A 252 0.10 12.35 8.06
N THR A 253 -0.25 11.30 7.31
CA THR A 253 -1.51 11.24 6.56
C THR A 253 -2.31 9.98 6.94
N PRO A 254 -3.66 10.05 6.99
CA PRO A 254 -4.48 8.91 7.36
C PRO A 254 -4.09 7.65 6.56
N SER A 255 -3.89 6.55 7.28
CA SER A 255 -3.41 5.29 6.73
C SER A 255 -4.31 4.15 7.13
N ARG A 256 -4.65 3.27 6.19
CA ARG A 256 -5.24 1.97 6.53
C ARG A 256 -4.16 1.04 7.06
N VAL A 257 -4.58 -0.01 7.75
CA VAL A 257 -3.70 -1.10 8.18
C VAL A 257 -3.78 -2.22 7.16
N GLU A 258 -2.64 -2.74 6.73
CA GLU A 258 -2.55 -3.91 5.86
C GLU A 258 -1.67 -4.97 6.50
N ILE A 259 -2.12 -6.23 6.45
CA ILE A 259 -1.28 -7.39 6.77
C ILE A 259 -1.24 -8.27 5.52
N ALA A 260 -0.05 -8.65 5.07
CA ALA A 260 0.11 -9.44 3.86
C ALA A 260 1.12 -10.59 4.04
N LEU A 261 0.98 -11.60 3.18
CA LEU A 261 1.96 -12.65 2.95
C LEU A 261 2.25 -12.72 1.46
N TRP A 262 3.51 -12.60 1.07
CA TRP A 262 3.88 -12.38 -0.33
C TRP A 262 5.21 -13.01 -0.73
N ASN A 263 5.39 -13.15 -2.03
CA ASN A 263 6.56 -13.77 -2.65
C ASN A 263 7.63 -12.72 -2.99
N GLY A 264 8.47 -12.36 -2.02
CA GLY A 264 9.64 -11.52 -2.27
C GLY A 264 10.62 -12.13 -3.28
N GLY A 265 10.64 -13.46 -3.38
CA GLY A 265 11.49 -14.19 -4.31
C GLY A 265 11.15 -14.00 -5.81
N SER A 266 9.93 -13.55 -6.14
CA SER A 266 9.49 -13.33 -7.53
C SER A 266 9.67 -11.89 -8.02
N ASN A 267 10.32 -11.03 -7.23
CA ASN A 267 10.48 -9.60 -7.49
C ASN A 267 11.84 -9.24 -8.11
N ALA A 268 12.10 -7.93 -8.26
CA ALA A 268 13.38 -7.40 -8.74
C ALA A 268 14.57 -7.97 -7.96
N ALA A 269 15.76 -8.00 -8.57
CA ALA A 269 16.93 -8.70 -8.03
C ALA A 269 17.26 -8.30 -6.58
N GLY A 270 17.24 -7.01 -6.26
CA GLY A 270 17.50 -6.53 -4.89
C GLY A 270 16.46 -7.01 -3.87
N THR A 271 15.17 -6.93 -4.20
CA THR A 271 14.07 -7.44 -3.35
C THR A 271 14.18 -8.95 -3.15
N ARG A 272 14.51 -9.69 -4.21
CA ARG A 272 14.71 -11.14 -4.16
C ARG A 272 15.88 -11.52 -3.26
N GLU A 273 17.01 -10.84 -3.40
CA GLU A 273 18.18 -11.07 -2.55
C GLU A 273 17.87 -10.77 -1.08
N TRP A 274 17.24 -9.62 -0.81
CA TRP A 274 16.78 -9.25 0.53
C TRP A 274 15.84 -10.31 1.13
N ALA A 275 14.87 -10.81 0.34
CA ALA A 275 13.93 -11.83 0.77
C ALA A 275 14.57 -13.21 1.04
N GLY A 276 15.83 -13.41 0.64
CA GLY A 276 16.54 -14.68 0.80
C GLY A 276 16.47 -15.61 -0.40
N GLY A 277 16.30 -15.06 -1.60
CA GLY A 277 16.26 -15.79 -2.86
C GLY A 277 14.85 -16.17 -3.30
N GLU A 278 14.79 -17.07 -4.29
CA GLU A 278 13.52 -17.62 -4.76
C GLU A 278 12.89 -18.54 -3.70
N VAL A 279 11.55 -18.56 -3.67
CA VAL A 279 10.80 -19.44 -2.78
C VAL A 279 11.05 -20.90 -3.13
N ASN A 280 11.41 -21.71 -2.13
CA ASN A 280 11.46 -23.16 -2.27
C ASN A 280 10.04 -23.78 -2.23
N TRP A 281 9.47 -24.00 -3.41
CA TRP A 281 8.15 -24.59 -3.60
C TRP A 281 8.04 -26.09 -3.30
N ASP A 282 9.15 -26.74 -2.95
CA ASP A 282 9.20 -28.14 -2.50
C ASP A 282 9.60 -28.24 -1.01
N SER A 283 9.41 -27.16 -0.26
CA SER A 283 9.54 -27.14 1.20
C SER A 283 8.51 -28.06 1.87
N GLU A 284 8.79 -28.43 3.12
CA GLU A 284 7.90 -29.28 3.93
C GLU A 284 6.52 -28.65 4.16
N ASP A 285 6.44 -27.32 4.29
CA ASP A 285 5.16 -26.63 4.42
C ASP A 285 4.30 -26.84 3.18
N ILE A 286 4.87 -26.64 1.99
CA ILE A 286 4.14 -26.87 0.73
C ILE A 286 3.74 -28.33 0.57
N LYS A 287 4.61 -29.29 0.90
CA LYS A 287 4.26 -30.72 0.83
C LYS A 287 3.12 -31.09 1.79
N LYS A 288 3.11 -30.50 2.99
CA LYS A 288 2.15 -30.82 4.04
C LYS A 288 0.78 -30.19 3.83
N GLN A 289 0.73 -28.91 3.44
CA GLN A 289 -0.53 -28.16 3.39
C GLN A 289 -0.81 -27.47 2.04
N GLY A 290 0.15 -27.43 1.11
CA GLY A 290 -0.02 -26.87 -0.24
C GLY A 290 0.15 -25.34 -0.34
N TYR A 291 0.42 -24.65 0.76
CA TYR A 291 0.60 -23.20 0.82
C TYR A 291 1.54 -22.78 1.95
N PHE A 292 2.13 -21.60 1.83
CA PHE A 292 2.68 -20.87 2.97
C PHE A 292 1.59 -20.01 3.62
N SER A 293 1.73 -19.70 4.91
CA SER A 293 0.70 -18.93 5.62
C SER A 293 1.27 -18.01 6.70
N ALA A 294 0.54 -16.92 6.97
CA ALA A 294 0.58 -16.16 8.21
C ALA A 294 -0.80 -16.26 8.89
N VAL A 295 -0.84 -16.19 10.22
CA VAL A 295 -2.08 -16.34 11.02
C VAL A 295 -2.28 -15.13 11.90
N ILE A 296 -3.46 -14.51 11.86
CA ILE A 296 -3.80 -13.30 12.61
C ILE A 296 -4.95 -13.62 13.55
N ALA A 297 -4.66 -13.61 14.85
CA ALA A 297 -5.65 -13.87 15.89
C ALA A 297 -6.51 -12.63 16.17
N SER A 298 -5.89 -11.45 16.25
CA SER A 298 -6.60 -10.20 16.48
C SER A 298 -5.86 -8.98 15.99
N ILE A 299 -6.61 -7.91 15.68
CA ILE A 299 -6.07 -6.55 15.50
C ILE A 299 -6.80 -5.60 16.45
N GLU A 300 -6.05 -4.85 17.24
CA GLU A 300 -6.58 -3.86 18.19
C GLU A 300 -6.16 -2.46 17.78
N PHE A 301 -7.13 -1.55 17.67
CA PHE A 301 -6.93 -0.14 17.42
C PHE A 301 -7.19 0.67 18.69
N GLN A 302 -6.28 1.60 18.99
CA GLN A 302 -6.44 2.64 20.01
C GLN A 302 -6.23 3.99 19.32
N CYS A 303 -7.31 4.58 18.82
CA CYS A 303 -7.25 5.77 17.97
C CYS A 303 -6.91 7.03 18.76
N SER A 304 -6.15 7.94 18.15
CA SER A 304 -6.07 9.33 18.63
C SER A 304 -7.37 10.08 18.32
N ASN A 305 -7.67 11.11 19.12
CA ASN A 305 -8.77 12.06 18.86
C ASN A 305 -8.42 13.11 17.78
N THR A 306 -7.38 12.86 16.98
CA THR A 306 -6.94 13.79 15.93
C THR A 306 -7.94 13.75 14.78
N PRO A 307 -8.65 14.86 14.48
CA PRO A 307 -9.59 14.88 13.37
C PRO A 307 -8.84 14.74 12.03
N PHE A 308 -9.44 14.03 11.09
CA PHE A 308 -8.96 14.04 9.71
C PHE A 308 -9.22 15.43 9.12
N SER A 309 -8.16 16.12 8.70
CA SER A 309 -8.32 17.40 7.99
C SER A 309 -8.37 17.15 6.49
N ASN A 310 -9.37 17.69 5.80
CA ASN A 310 -9.46 17.71 4.33
C ASN A 310 -8.36 18.56 3.66
N SER A 311 -7.48 19.21 4.42
CA SER A 311 -6.56 20.19 3.89
C SER A 311 -5.26 19.56 3.36
N THR A 312 -5.28 18.98 2.17
CA THR A 312 -4.07 18.97 1.32
C THR A 312 -3.96 20.32 0.62
N LYS A 313 -3.75 21.42 1.36
CA LYS A 313 -3.53 22.73 0.72
C LYS A 313 -2.22 22.69 -0.08
N SER A 314 -2.34 22.46 -1.37
CA SER A 314 -1.32 22.82 -2.36
C SER A 314 -1.19 24.35 -2.36
N SER A 315 -0.10 24.87 -1.79
CA SER A 315 0.15 26.32 -1.79
C SER A 315 0.69 26.73 -3.16
N GLY A 316 -0.21 27.11 -4.08
CA GLY A 316 0.15 27.78 -5.33
C GLY A 316 0.53 29.25 -5.07
N SER A 317 1.80 29.58 -5.27
CA SER A 317 2.31 30.96 -5.18
C SER A 317 1.89 31.79 -6.39
N ASN A 318 1.04 32.80 -6.19
CA ASN A 318 0.90 33.94 -7.10
C ASN A 318 1.56 35.15 -6.43
N THR A 319 2.78 35.49 -6.86
CA THR A 319 3.50 36.69 -6.42
C THR A 319 2.98 37.92 -7.18
N LYS A 320 2.38 38.87 -6.46
CA LYS A 320 2.41 40.29 -6.83
C LYS A 320 3.02 41.09 -5.70
N SER A 321 4.07 41.81 -6.07
CA SER A 321 4.93 42.66 -5.25
C SER A 321 4.23 43.94 -4.80
N SER A 322 4.37 44.28 -3.51
CA SER A 322 4.45 45.67 -3.02
C SER A 322 4.82 45.66 -1.52
N SER A 323 5.92 46.35 -1.18
CA SER A 323 6.41 46.60 0.19
C SER A 323 5.85 47.94 0.74
N PRO A 324 6.13 48.34 2.00
CA PRO A 324 5.39 47.93 3.19
C PRO A 324 4.88 49.14 4.01
N SER A 325 3.88 48.92 4.87
CA SER A 325 3.69 49.77 6.07
C SER A 325 3.23 48.93 7.26
N SER A 326 3.78 49.28 8.41
CA SER A 326 3.84 48.54 9.67
C SER A 326 2.55 48.59 10.50
N SER A 327 2.14 47.47 11.08
CA SER A 327 1.69 47.35 12.48
C SER A 327 1.40 45.87 12.79
N GLY A 328 1.79 45.44 13.99
CA GLY A 328 1.89 44.01 14.33
C GLY A 328 0.56 43.34 14.68
N ASN A 329 0.52 42.02 14.47
CA ASN A 329 -0.03 41.09 15.45
C ASN A 329 0.46 39.66 15.19
N SER A 330 0.51 38.87 16.26
CA SER A 330 0.93 37.47 16.38
C SER A 330 0.41 36.55 15.25
N ASN A 331 1.29 35.79 14.61
CA ASN A 331 0.89 34.83 13.59
C ASN A 331 1.62 33.48 13.73
N SER A 332 0.82 32.41 13.85
CA SER A 332 1.19 31.02 13.65
C SER A 332 1.71 30.82 12.22
N SER A 333 2.96 30.41 12.09
CA SER A 333 3.63 30.23 10.81
C SER A 333 3.17 28.95 10.10
N ALA A 334 2.22 29.10 9.18
CA ALA A 334 1.99 28.12 8.12
C ALA A 334 3.17 28.19 7.14
N GLN A 335 3.97 27.13 7.07
CA GLN A 335 5.10 27.03 6.15
C GLN A 335 4.66 26.47 4.79
N SER A 336 5.01 27.17 3.72
CA SER A 336 4.80 26.78 2.32
C SER A 336 5.99 25.96 1.80
N PHE A 337 5.73 24.81 1.19
CA PHE A 337 6.75 23.93 0.61
C PHE A 337 6.47 23.64 -0.87
N THR A 338 7.51 23.71 -1.69
CA THR A 338 7.51 23.39 -3.13
C THR A 338 7.96 21.95 -3.36
N TYR A 339 7.29 21.26 -4.28
CA TYR A 339 7.64 19.90 -4.70
C TYR A 339 8.76 19.93 -5.76
N PRO A 340 9.86 19.19 -5.61
CA PRO A 340 10.77 18.95 -6.72
C PRO A 340 10.15 17.95 -7.72
N ALA A 341 10.25 18.24 -9.01
CA ALA A 341 9.85 17.34 -10.09
C ALA A 341 10.75 16.09 -10.11
N LEU A 342 10.15 14.90 -10.05
CA LEU A 342 10.85 13.63 -10.26
C LEU A 342 10.60 13.15 -11.69
N LEU A 343 11.68 12.83 -12.39
CA LEU A 343 11.66 12.19 -13.70
C LEU A 343 11.22 10.72 -13.51
N THR A 344 10.00 10.36 -13.92
CA THR A 344 9.59 8.96 -14.01
C THR A 344 9.78 8.46 -15.44
N ALA A 345 10.72 7.54 -15.64
CA ALA A 345 10.75 6.69 -16.83
C ALA A 345 9.56 5.72 -16.73
N ALA A 346 8.49 6.02 -17.46
CA ALA A 346 7.35 5.13 -17.59
C ALA A 346 7.70 3.98 -18.56
N THR A 347 7.77 2.75 -18.05
CA THR A 347 7.55 1.56 -18.86
C THR A 347 6.30 0.86 -18.35
N ALA A 348 5.28 0.85 -19.21
CA ALA A 348 4.01 0.19 -18.97
C ALA A 348 4.18 -1.33 -18.93
N ILE A 349 4.08 -1.93 -17.74
CA ILE A 349 3.66 -3.32 -17.54
C ILE A 349 2.85 -3.35 -16.25
N GLY A 350 1.62 -3.87 -16.34
CA GLY A 350 0.76 -4.10 -15.18
C GLY A 350 1.48 -4.97 -14.15
N THR A 351 1.96 -4.33 -13.11
CA THR A 351 2.55 -4.96 -11.93
C THR A 351 1.91 -4.21 -10.78
N TYR A 352 1.15 -4.94 -9.97
CA TYR A 352 0.52 -4.44 -8.77
C TYR A 352 1.60 -3.73 -7.95
N LEU A 353 1.53 -2.40 -7.84
CA LEU A 353 2.37 -1.61 -6.94
C LEU A 353 1.88 -1.85 -5.51
N LEU A 354 2.18 -3.04 -5.02
CA LEU A 354 2.48 -3.50 -3.67
C LEU A 354 3.04 -4.93 -3.86
N PHE A 355 4.16 -5.03 -4.59
CA PHE A 355 5.44 -5.69 -4.27
C PHE A 355 6.36 -5.65 -5.49
#